data_AF-A0A3N5MEV8-F1
#
_entry.id   AF-A0A3N5MEV8-F1
#
_cell.length_a   1.000
_cell.length_b   1.000
_cell.length_c   1.000
_cell.angle_alpha   90.00
_cell.angle_beta   90.00
_cell.angle_gamma   90.00
#
_symmetry.space_group_name_H-M   'P 1'
#
loop_
_entity.id
_entity.type
_entity.pdbx_description
1 polymer ?
#
loop_
_entity_poly.entity_id
_entity_poly.type
_entity_poly.pdbx_seq_one_letter_code
_entity_poly.pdbx_strand_id
1 'polypeptide(L)'
;HPADREAIRTNIAQDLTGAPTPFMEIRMIRADGSLVFVEGRGVGTTIDGKPAVLVAINDITGRYRAVQALKESEERYRNLAEASQDIIFLIGRDDRVEYVNSYAAAMLGLHADQVIGKKRSSLFTGESGERQGLGLRRVFETGRTGRSEGPLNVAGTIRWFDHLLMPITDVQGTVTSVLGVSRDISDRRHDGNTIRQGEL
;
A
#
# COMPACT_ATOMS: atom_id res chain seq x y z
N HIS A 1 -15.09 -24.20 14.48
CA HIS A 1 -13.73 -24.66 14.15
C HIS A 1 -12.96 -24.96 15.45
N PRO A 2 -12.01 -25.92 15.50
CA PRO A 2 -11.33 -26.30 16.76
C PRO A 2 -10.72 -25.12 17.52
N ALA A 3 -10.08 -24.20 16.80
CA ALA A 3 -9.43 -23.02 17.38
C ALA A 3 -10.39 -22.00 18.03
N ASP A 4 -11.69 -22.08 17.76
CA ASP A 4 -12.68 -21.14 18.32
C ASP A 4 -13.56 -21.77 19.41
N ARG A 5 -13.41 -23.07 19.68
CA ARG A 5 -14.29 -23.82 20.60
C ARG A 5 -14.24 -23.30 22.04
N GLU A 6 -13.05 -23.02 22.55
CA GLU A 6 -12.91 -22.54 23.93
C GLU A 6 -13.50 -21.14 24.12
N ALA A 7 -13.25 -20.22 23.18
CA ALA A 7 -13.84 -18.89 23.20
C ALA A 7 -15.38 -18.95 23.18
N ILE A 8 -15.94 -19.80 22.31
CA ILE A 8 -17.40 -20.00 22.23
C ILE A 8 -17.95 -20.60 23.54
N ARG A 9 -17.27 -21.57 24.15
CA ARG A 9 -17.71 -22.17 25.41
C ARG A 9 -17.74 -21.13 26.53
N THR A 10 -16.74 -20.27 26.62
CA THR A 10 -16.69 -19.17 27.59
C THR A 10 -17.85 -18.21 27.39
N ASN A 11 -18.13 -17.80 26.14
CA ASN A 11 -19.23 -16.89 25.85
C ASN A 11 -20.60 -17.52 26.16
N ILE A 12 -20.82 -18.79 25.81
CA ILE A 12 -22.07 -19.49 26.14
C ILE A 12 -22.28 -19.53 27.66
N ALA A 13 -21.24 -19.81 28.45
CA ALA A 13 -21.35 -19.82 29.90
C ALA A 13 -21.73 -18.45 30.47
N GLN A 14 -21.24 -17.35 29.87
CA GLN A 14 -21.60 -15.99 30.24
C GLN A 14 -23.02 -15.62 29.77
N ASP A 15 -23.40 -15.97 28.55
CA ASP A 15 -24.75 -15.71 28.03
C ASP A 15 -25.82 -16.39 28.90
N LEU A 16 -25.53 -17.59 29.42
CA LEU A 16 -26.41 -18.33 30.33
C LEU A 16 -26.59 -17.67 31.70
N THR A 17 -25.70 -16.77 32.12
CA THR A 17 -25.90 -15.98 33.35
C THR A 17 -26.69 -14.70 33.12
N GLY A 18 -27.10 -14.43 31.87
CA GLY A 18 -27.87 -13.25 31.47
C GLY A 18 -26.99 -12.03 31.13
N ALA A 19 -25.66 -12.16 31.16
CA ALA A 19 -24.75 -11.12 30.72
C ALA A 19 -24.58 -11.18 29.18
N PRO A 20 -24.90 -10.12 28.43
CA PRO A 20 -24.72 -10.13 26.98
C PRO A 20 -23.23 -10.17 26.62
N THR A 21 -22.85 -11.08 25.71
CA THR A 21 -21.50 -11.14 25.15
C THR A 21 -21.35 -10.23 23.92
N PRO A 22 -20.13 -9.73 23.65
CA PRO A 22 -19.85 -8.95 22.44
C PRO A 22 -19.93 -9.82 21.18
N PHE A 23 -20.09 -9.18 20.03
CA PHE A 23 -19.93 -9.86 18.75
C PHE A 23 -18.52 -10.44 18.63
N MET A 24 -18.44 -11.64 18.05
CA MET A 24 -17.18 -12.30 17.75
C MET A 24 -17.19 -12.83 16.32
N GLU A 25 -16.04 -12.71 15.66
CA GLU A 25 -15.78 -13.39 14.40
C GLU A 25 -15.29 -14.82 14.69
N ILE A 26 -15.99 -15.81 14.15
CA ILE A 26 -15.76 -17.24 14.37
C ILE A 26 -15.55 -17.93 13.03
N ARG A 27 -14.69 -18.94 13.01
CA ARG A 27 -14.63 -19.89 11.90
C ARG A 27 -15.61 -21.04 12.14
N MET A 28 -16.52 -21.24 11.20
CA MET A 28 -17.37 -22.43 11.17
C MET A 28 -16.98 -23.33 10.00
N ILE A 29 -17.20 -24.62 10.17
CA ILE A 29 -17.00 -25.62 9.13
C ILE A 29 -18.41 -26.09 8.76
N ARG A 30 -18.80 -25.89 7.50
CA ARG A 30 -20.10 -26.35 6.99
C ARG A 30 -20.13 -27.88 6.92
N ALA A 31 -21.32 -28.46 6.72
CA ALA A 31 -21.49 -29.91 6.58
C ALA A 31 -20.69 -30.49 5.39
N ASP A 32 -20.46 -29.71 4.34
CA ASP A 32 -19.64 -30.08 3.18
C ASP A 32 -18.12 -29.95 3.43
N GLY A 33 -17.70 -29.56 4.64
CA GLY A 33 -16.30 -29.34 5.02
C GLY A 33 -15.74 -27.96 4.68
N SER A 34 -16.50 -27.08 4.00
CA SER A 34 -16.03 -25.75 3.66
C SER A 34 -15.90 -24.84 4.90
N LEU A 35 -14.82 -24.06 4.93
CA LEU A 35 -14.60 -23.06 5.97
C LEU A 35 -15.41 -21.79 5.65
N VAL A 36 -16.14 -21.29 6.65
CA VAL A 36 -16.79 -19.99 6.64
C VAL A 36 -16.33 -19.14 7.79
N PHE A 37 -16.39 -17.84 7.58
CA PHE A 37 -16.25 -16.85 8.62
C PHE A 37 -17.64 -16.32 8.93
N VAL A 38 -18.02 -16.37 10.20
CA VAL A 38 -19.28 -15.83 10.69
C VAL A 38 -19.00 -14.79 11.76
N GLU A 39 -19.82 -13.76 11.82
CA GLU A 39 -19.87 -12.84 12.95
C GLU A 39 -21.14 -13.16 13.73
N GLY A 40 -21.04 -13.32 15.04
CA GLY A 40 -22.21 -13.64 15.83
C GLY A 40 -22.06 -13.34 17.30
N ARG A 41 -23.19 -13.40 17.99
CA ARG A 41 -23.27 -13.34 19.45
C ARG A 41 -24.38 -14.24 19.96
N GLY A 42 -24.22 -14.73 21.18
CA GLY A 42 -25.29 -15.37 21.93
C GLY A 42 -26.03 -14.36 22.78
N VAL A 43 -27.27 -14.67 23.12
CA VAL A 43 -28.05 -14.00 24.15
C VAL A 43 -28.77 -15.06 24.97
N GLY A 44 -28.64 -14.98 26.30
CA GLY A 44 -29.37 -15.84 27.22
C GLY A 44 -30.87 -15.69 27.04
N THR A 45 -31.57 -16.83 27.00
CA THR A 45 -33.03 -16.89 26.90
C THR A 45 -33.56 -18.13 27.64
N THR A 46 -34.86 -18.33 27.61
CA THR A 46 -35.51 -19.52 28.17
C THR A 46 -36.39 -20.14 27.10
N ILE A 47 -36.20 -21.44 26.85
CA ILE A 47 -37.02 -22.24 25.93
C ILE A 47 -37.64 -23.36 26.77
N ASP A 48 -38.97 -23.48 26.78
CA ASP A 48 -39.72 -24.47 27.56
C ASP A 48 -39.32 -24.52 29.06
N GLY A 49 -39.08 -23.35 29.65
CA GLY A 49 -38.68 -23.22 31.06
C GLY A 49 -37.21 -23.59 31.35
N LYS A 50 -36.40 -23.91 30.33
CA LYS A 50 -34.98 -24.25 30.47
C LYS A 50 -34.09 -23.10 29.98
N PRO A 51 -33.00 -22.76 30.69
CA PRO A 51 -32.00 -21.81 30.20
C PRO A 51 -31.43 -22.27 28.86
N ALA A 52 -31.39 -21.35 27.89
CA ALA A 52 -30.88 -21.56 26.56
C ALA A 52 -30.11 -20.32 26.08
N VAL A 53 -29.34 -20.47 25.01
CA VAL A 53 -28.68 -19.34 24.35
C VAL A 53 -29.22 -19.25 22.93
N LEU A 54 -29.84 -18.12 22.60
CA LEU A 54 -30.20 -17.79 21.23
C LEU A 54 -28.98 -17.18 20.55
N VAL A 55 -28.50 -17.80 19.47
CA VAL A 55 -27.33 -17.33 18.73
C VAL A 55 -27.77 -16.72 17.41
N ALA A 56 -27.36 -15.48 17.17
CA ALA A 56 -27.45 -14.84 15.86
C ALA A 56 -26.07 -14.90 15.19
N ILE A 57 -26.03 -15.42 13.96
CA ILE A 57 -24.82 -15.48 13.13
C ILE A 57 -25.08 -14.83 11.77
N ASN A 58 -24.12 -14.06 11.31
CA ASN A 58 -24.06 -13.48 9.98
C ASN A 58 -22.86 -14.07 9.24
N ASP A 59 -23.07 -14.56 8.02
CA ASP A 59 -21.96 -15.05 7.19
C ASP A 59 -21.17 -13.86 6.65
N ILE A 60 -19.92 -13.73 7.07
CA ILE A 60 -19.00 -12.66 6.67
C ILE A 60 -17.90 -13.18 5.74
N THR A 61 -18.02 -14.41 5.21
CA THR A 61 -17.00 -15.04 4.37
C THR A 61 -16.67 -14.18 3.15
N GLY A 62 -17.66 -13.55 2.52
CA GLY A 62 -17.46 -12.64 1.39
C GLY A 62 -16.61 -11.43 1.76
N ARG A 63 -16.96 -10.73 2.86
CA ARG A 63 -16.20 -9.60 3.39
C ARG A 63 -14.78 -9.99 3.75
N TYR A 64 -14.61 -11.11 4.45
CA TYR A 64 -13.31 -11.62 4.86
C TYR A 64 -12.40 -11.91 3.66
N ARG A 65 -12.91 -12.63 2.65
CA ARG A 65 -12.15 -12.93 1.42
C ARG A 65 -11.78 -11.67 0.64
N ALA A 66 -12.67 -10.68 0.55
CA ALA A 66 -12.37 -9.42 -0.11
C ALA A 66 -11.24 -8.65 0.60
N VAL A 67 -11.25 -8.59 1.93
CA VAL A 67 -10.19 -7.95 2.72
C VAL A 67 -8.87 -8.69 2.57
N GLN A 68 -8.86 -10.03 2.60
CA GLN A 68 -7.63 -10.80 2.39
C GLN A 68 -7.08 -10.62 0.97
N ALA A 69 -7.94 -10.69 -0.06
CA ALA A 69 -7.52 -10.48 -1.44
C ALA A 69 -6.95 -9.07 -1.66
N LEU A 70 -7.53 -8.04 -1.04
CA LEU A 70 -6.99 -6.69 -1.07
C LEU A 70 -5.61 -6.64 -0.42
N LYS A 71 -5.47 -7.20 0.78
CA LYS A 71 -4.20 -7.24 1.51
C LYS A 71 -3.10 -7.99 0.74
N GLU A 72 -3.42 -9.16 0.19
CA GLU A 72 -2.49 -9.94 -0.64
C GLU A 72 -2.08 -9.15 -1.89
N SER A 73 -3.02 -8.44 -2.52
CA SER A 73 -2.72 -7.59 -3.66
C SER A 73 -1.81 -6.42 -3.29
N GLU A 74 -2.07 -5.74 -2.17
CA GLU A 74 -1.25 -4.64 -1.67
C GLU A 74 0.18 -5.10 -1.34
N GLU A 75 0.32 -6.24 -0.64
CA GLU A 75 1.61 -6.84 -0.33
C GLU A 75 2.36 -7.25 -1.59
N ARG A 76 1.67 -7.83 -2.57
CA ARG A 76 2.26 -8.18 -3.87
C ARG A 76 2.82 -6.95 -4.60
N TYR A 77 2.03 -5.87 -4.69
CA TYR A 77 2.49 -4.64 -5.34
C TYR A 77 3.65 -3.99 -4.58
N ARG A 78 3.60 -3.97 -3.25
CA ARG A 78 4.70 -3.49 -2.42
C ARG A 78 5.98 -4.27 -2.69
N ASN A 79 5.92 -5.60 -2.67
CA ASN A 79 7.10 -6.44 -2.92
C ASN A 79 7.69 -6.21 -4.32
N LEU A 80 6.86 -5.99 -5.33
CA LEU A 80 7.34 -5.66 -6.68
C LEU A 80 8.07 -4.32 -6.73
N ALA A 81 7.55 -3.29 -6.06
CA ALA A 81 8.19 -1.99 -5.98
C ALA A 81 9.50 -2.03 -5.18
N GLU A 82 9.54 -2.79 -4.08
CA GLU A 82 10.74 -2.99 -3.25
C GLU A 82 11.85 -3.77 -3.95
N ALA A 83 11.49 -4.74 -4.82
CA ALA A 83 12.47 -5.51 -5.57
C ALA A 83 13.10 -4.73 -6.74
N SER A 84 12.56 -3.56 -7.10
CA SER A 84 13.03 -2.75 -8.22
C SER A 84 14.34 -2.01 -7.90
N GLN A 85 15.23 -1.94 -8.89
CA GLN A 85 16.41 -1.06 -8.87
C GLN A 85 16.13 0.31 -9.51
N ASP A 86 14.88 0.58 -9.87
CA ASP A 86 14.44 1.93 -10.22
C ASP A 86 14.04 2.69 -8.94
N ILE A 87 14.21 4.00 -8.94
CA ILE A 87 13.69 4.88 -7.89
C ILE A 87 12.17 4.94 -8.05
N ILE A 88 11.42 4.45 -7.07
CA ILE A 88 9.95 4.49 -7.07
C ILE A 88 9.46 5.32 -5.90
N PHE A 89 8.58 6.28 -6.17
CA PHE A 89 7.99 7.13 -5.14
C PHE A 89 6.56 7.53 -5.46
N LEU A 90 5.82 7.93 -4.43
CA LEU A 90 4.51 8.55 -4.55
C LEU A 90 4.54 9.88 -3.80
N ILE A 91 4.23 10.98 -4.50
CA ILE A 91 4.13 12.32 -3.89
C ILE A 91 2.66 12.76 -3.91
N GLY A 92 2.15 13.15 -2.74
CA GLY A 92 0.83 13.72 -2.57
C GLY A 92 0.75 15.19 -3.01
N ARG A 93 -0.47 15.70 -3.17
CA ARG A 93 -0.73 17.07 -3.65
C ARG A 93 -0.14 18.17 -2.75
N ASP A 94 0.14 17.89 -1.48
CA ASP A 94 0.76 18.81 -0.52
C ASP A 94 2.30 18.70 -0.47
N ASP A 95 2.91 18.09 -1.50
CA ASP A 95 4.35 17.83 -1.65
C ASP A 95 4.90 16.81 -0.64
N ARG A 96 4.04 16.06 0.06
CA ARG A 96 4.48 14.99 0.96
C ARG A 96 4.79 13.69 0.23
N VAL A 97 5.83 13.02 0.70
CA VAL A 97 6.14 11.65 0.26
C VAL A 97 5.16 10.69 0.92
N GLU A 98 4.30 10.07 0.13
CA GLU A 98 3.33 9.05 0.58
C GLU A 98 3.94 7.65 0.56
N TYR A 99 4.84 7.40 -0.40
CA TYR A 99 5.57 6.14 -0.54
C TYR A 99 6.93 6.40 -1.18
N VAL A 100 7.90 5.56 -0.81
CA VAL A 100 9.22 5.47 -1.46
C VAL A 100 9.71 4.04 -1.28
N ASN A 101 10.27 3.43 -2.33
CA ASN A 101 10.90 2.12 -2.17
C ASN A 101 12.25 2.23 -1.43
N SER A 102 12.70 1.13 -0.84
CA SER A 102 13.97 1.08 -0.11
C SER A 102 15.17 1.51 -0.96
N TYR A 103 15.19 1.16 -2.25
CA TYR A 103 16.22 1.59 -3.19
C TYR A 103 16.31 3.12 -3.29
N ALA A 104 15.19 3.81 -3.51
CA ALA A 104 15.15 5.26 -3.59
C ALA A 104 15.57 5.94 -2.27
N ALA A 105 15.14 5.42 -1.12
CA ALA A 105 15.54 5.94 0.17
C ALA A 105 17.06 5.78 0.40
N ALA A 106 17.62 4.62 0.05
CA ALA A 106 19.05 4.34 0.15
C ALA A 106 19.90 5.25 -0.73
N MET A 107 19.39 5.68 -1.90
CA MET A 107 20.05 6.67 -2.76
C MET A 107 20.18 8.05 -2.08
N LEU A 108 19.33 8.35 -1.10
CA LEU A 108 19.45 9.54 -0.24
C LEU A 108 20.28 9.29 1.02
N GLY A 109 20.77 8.07 1.23
CA GLY A 109 21.40 7.66 2.48
C GLY A 109 20.43 7.59 3.66
N LEU A 110 19.14 7.39 3.40
CA LEU A 110 18.07 7.37 4.41
C LEU A 110 17.29 6.05 4.38
N HIS A 111 16.56 5.78 5.46
CA HIS A 111 15.52 4.74 5.48
C HIS A 111 14.17 5.30 5.02
N ALA A 112 13.31 4.45 4.47
CA ALA A 112 12.01 4.87 3.92
C ALA A 112 11.12 5.55 4.98
N ASP A 113 11.14 5.07 6.23
CA ASP A 113 10.41 5.66 7.37
C ASP A 113 10.89 7.06 7.73
N GLN A 114 12.14 7.40 7.43
CA GLN A 114 12.70 8.75 7.59
C GLN A 114 12.32 9.69 6.44
N VAL A 115 11.78 9.17 5.34
CA VAL A 115 11.43 9.93 4.13
C VAL A 115 9.92 10.13 4.03
N ILE A 116 9.14 9.08 4.29
CA ILE A 116 7.68 9.09 4.23
C ILE A 116 7.11 10.13 5.20
N GLY A 117 6.11 10.88 4.73
CA GLY A 117 5.44 11.96 5.45
C GLY A 117 6.17 13.31 5.40
N LYS A 118 7.46 13.35 5.04
CA LYS A 118 8.19 14.62 4.85
C LYS A 118 7.83 15.27 3.53
N LYS A 119 8.02 16.60 3.46
CA LYS A 119 7.91 17.32 2.20
C LYS A 119 9.11 17.01 1.31
N ARG A 120 8.89 16.67 0.06
CA ARG A 120 9.95 16.45 -0.94
C ARG A 120 10.86 17.68 -1.05
N SER A 121 10.30 18.89 -1.03
CA SER A 121 11.07 20.16 -1.02
C SER A 121 12.03 20.32 0.17
N SER A 122 11.81 19.60 1.28
CA SER A 122 12.76 19.59 2.42
C SER A 122 13.90 18.58 2.25
N LEU A 123 13.71 17.58 1.39
CA LEU A 123 14.69 16.54 1.08
C LEU A 123 15.56 16.92 -0.14
N PHE A 124 14.98 17.64 -1.09
CA PHE A 124 15.64 18.09 -2.31
C PHE A 124 15.58 19.61 -2.41
N THR A 125 16.72 20.26 -2.25
CA THR A 125 16.87 21.71 -2.28
C THR A 125 17.59 22.18 -3.56
N GLY A 126 17.59 23.49 -3.80
CA GLY A 126 18.23 24.10 -4.96
C GLY A 126 17.56 23.75 -6.29
N GLU A 127 18.31 23.90 -7.39
CA GLU A 127 17.80 23.77 -8.76
C GLU A 127 17.18 22.39 -9.03
N SER A 128 17.77 21.32 -8.50
CA SER A 128 17.25 19.96 -8.62
C SER A 128 15.86 19.82 -7.96
N GLY A 129 15.69 20.40 -6.77
CA GLY A 129 14.41 20.40 -6.06
C GLY A 129 13.32 21.20 -6.79
N GLU A 130 13.67 22.34 -7.36
CA GLU A 130 12.75 23.17 -8.14
C GLU A 130 12.31 22.45 -9.43
N ARG A 131 13.26 21.87 -10.17
CA ARG A 131 13.00 21.14 -11.40
C ARG A 131 12.06 19.95 -11.18
N GLN A 132 12.31 19.16 -10.13
CA GLN A 132 11.42 18.06 -9.74
C GLN A 132 10.01 18.58 -9.41
N GLY A 133 9.93 19.69 -8.66
CA GLY A 133 8.66 20.32 -8.29
C GLY A 133 7.83 20.77 -9.51
N LEU A 134 8.47 21.31 -10.54
CA LEU A 134 7.81 21.71 -11.79
C LEU A 134 7.21 20.51 -12.54
N GLY A 135 7.95 19.40 -12.59
CA GLY A 135 7.47 18.16 -13.21
C GLY A 135 6.21 17.63 -12.52
N LEU A 136 6.26 17.52 -11.18
CA LEU A 136 5.11 17.09 -10.37
C LEU A 136 3.91 18.03 -10.52
N ARG A 137 4.14 19.35 -10.43
CA ARG A 137 3.08 20.36 -10.59
C ARG A 137 2.37 20.22 -11.93
N ARG A 138 3.12 20.03 -13.03
CA ARG A 138 2.54 19.81 -14.35
C ARG A 138 1.62 18.58 -14.37
N VAL A 139 2.00 17.47 -13.73
CA VAL A 139 1.15 16.28 -13.68
C VAL A 139 -0.12 16.55 -12.86
N PHE A 140 -0.01 17.21 -11.71
CA PHE A 140 -1.18 17.58 -10.90
C PHE A 140 -2.15 18.53 -11.63
N GLU A 141 -1.63 19.50 -12.37
CA GLU A 141 -2.44 20.50 -13.09
C GLU A 141 -3.08 19.93 -14.36
N THR A 142 -2.35 19.07 -15.09
CA THR A 142 -2.81 18.59 -16.40
C THR A 142 -3.47 17.22 -16.37
N GLY A 143 -3.22 16.42 -15.33
CA GLY A 143 -3.64 15.01 -15.28
C GLY A 143 -2.96 14.15 -16.36
N ARG A 144 -1.85 14.59 -16.94
CA ARG A 144 -1.14 13.87 -18.01
C ARG A 144 0.20 13.36 -17.51
N THR A 145 0.55 12.15 -17.95
CA THR A 145 1.86 11.56 -17.73
C THR A 145 2.96 12.44 -18.31
N GLY A 146 3.98 12.72 -17.51
CA GLY A 146 5.19 13.42 -17.92
C GLY A 146 6.37 12.46 -18.02
N ARG A 147 7.23 12.64 -19.02
CA ARG A 147 8.52 11.94 -19.10
C ARG A 147 9.63 12.94 -19.36
N SER A 148 10.76 12.77 -18.69
CA SER A 148 11.93 13.64 -18.87
C SER A 148 13.21 12.91 -18.49
N GLU A 149 14.28 13.18 -19.22
CA GLU A 149 15.62 12.72 -18.86
C GLU A 149 16.43 13.86 -18.23
N GLY A 150 17.29 13.54 -17.27
CA GLY A 150 18.19 14.54 -16.70
C GLY A 150 19.25 13.96 -15.77
N PRO A 151 20.34 14.71 -15.54
CA PRO A 151 21.33 14.35 -14.55
C PRO A 151 20.81 14.63 -13.14
N LEU A 152 21.10 13.71 -12.21
CA LEU A 152 20.96 13.92 -10.78
C LEU A 152 22.28 13.65 -10.10
N ASN A 153 22.64 14.50 -9.14
CA ASN A 153 23.73 14.22 -8.23
C ASN A 153 23.21 13.32 -7.10
N VAL A 154 23.71 12.09 -7.06
CA VAL A 154 23.41 11.12 -6.01
C VAL A 154 24.70 10.82 -5.26
N ALA A 155 24.75 11.20 -3.99
CA ALA A 155 25.91 10.99 -3.11
C ALA A 155 27.25 11.45 -3.72
N GLY A 156 27.25 12.59 -4.44
CA GLY A 156 28.44 13.15 -5.07
C GLY A 156 28.73 12.65 -6.48
N THR A 157 27.97 11.68 -6.99
CA THR A 157 28.13 11.13 -8.35
C THR A 157 26.98 11.59 -9.24
N ILE A 158 27.30 12.14 -10.41
CA ILE A 158 26.28 12.49 -11.41
C ILE A 158 25.85 11.23 -12.15
N ARG A 159 24.56 10.92 -12.10
CA ARG A 159 23.92 9.82 -12.83
C ARG A 159 22.82 10.37 -13.72
N TRP A 160 22.61 9.76 -14.88
CA TRP A 160 21.52 10.13 -15.79
C TRP A 160 20.30 9.29 -15.50
N PHE A 161 19.15 9.93 -15.35
CA PHE A 161 17.89 9.26 -15.09
C PHE A 161 16.87 9.56 -16.18
N ASP A 162 16.08 8.54 -16.51
CA ASP A 162 14.83 8.67 -17.25
C ASP A 162 13.66 8.63 -16.25
N HIS A 163 12.98 9.76 -16.11
CA HIS A 163 11.90 9.96 -15.15
C HIS A 163 10.56 9.83 -15.84
N LEU A 164 9.70 8.96 -15.30
CA LEU A 164 8.30 8.84 -15.67
C LEU A 164 7.44 9.26 -14.47
N LEU A 165 6.59 10.27 -14.66
CA LEU A 165 5.65 10.78 -13.67
C LEU A 165 4.22 10.51 -14.14
N MET A 166 3.47 9.71 -13.39
CA MET A 166 2.11 9.28 -13.72
C MET A 166 1.10 9.81 -12.70
N PRO A 167 -0.06 10.32 -13.13
CA PRO A 167 -1.11 10.75 -12.22
C PRO A 167 -1.80 9.53 -11.60
N ILE A 168 -2.05 9.60 -10.30
CA ILE A 168 -2.97 8.71 -9.58
C ILE A 168 -4.21 9.53 -9.25
N THR A 169 -5.38 9.03 -9.64
CA THR A 169 -6.65 9.75 -9.51
C THR A 169 -7.60 9.05 -8.55
N ASP A 170 -8.43 9.82 -7.86
CA ASP A 170 -9.61 9.30 -7.16
C ASP A 170 -10.74 8.92 -8.13
N VAL A 171 -11.87 8.46 -7.56
CA VAL A 171 -13.05 8.04 -8.32
C VAL A 171 -13.75 9.20 -9.03
N GLN A 172 -13.46 10.45 -8.64
CA GLN A 172 -13.96 11.66 -9.28
C GLN A 172 -13.02 12.17 -10.40
N GLY A 173 -11.88 11.50 -10.64
CA GLY A 173 -10.89 11.87 -11.65
C GLY A 173 -9.93 12.97 -11.19
N THR A 174 -9.93 13.32 -9.91
CA THR A 174 -9.00 14.32 -9.35
C THR A 174 -7.65 13.65 -9.07
N VAL A 175 -6.56 14.24 -9.56
CA VAL A 175 -5.19 13.73 -9.30
C VAL A 175 -4.82 13.89 -7.82
N THR A 176 -4.85 12.82 -7.04
CA THR A 176 -4.52 12.83 -5.60
C THR A 176 -3.02 12.76 -5.35
N SER A 177 -2.31 12.00 -6.18
CA SER A 177 -0.89 11.72 -6.02
C SER A 177 -0.21 11.56 -7.38
N VAL A 178 1.11 11.66 -7.40
CA VAL A 178 1.94 11.39 -8.60
C VAL A 178 2.90 10.26 -8.30
N LEU A 179 2.78 9.17 -9.07
CA LEU A 179 3.70 8.04 -9.06
C LEU A 179 4.90 8.37 -9.94
N GLY A 180 6.08 8.44 -9.34
CA GLY A 180 7.34 8.59 -10.04
C GLY A 180 8.11 7.28 -10.14
N VAL A 181 8.60 6.98 -11.33
CA VAL A 181 9.59 5.93 -11.58
C VAL A 181 10.78 6.58 -12.26
N SER A 182 11.97 6.48 -11.66
CA SER A 182 13.21 7.02 -12.25
C SER A 182 14.22 5.92 -12.43
N ARG A 183 14.55 5.62 -13.69
CA ARG A 183 15.52 4.58 -14.06
C ARG A 183 16.87 5.19 -14.33
N ASP A 184 17.92 4.61 -13.76
CA ASP A 184 19.30 4.97 -14.11
C ASP A 184 19.59 4.51 -15.55
N ILE A 185 19.95 5.44 -16.42
CA ILE A 185 20.29 5.22 -17.83
C ILE A 185 21.75 5.61 -18.13
N SER A 186 22.59 5.70 -17.10
CA SER A 186 23.99 6.11 -17.23
C SER A 186 24.77 5.19 -18.17
N ASP A 187 24.58 3.87 -18.06
CA ASP A 187 25.25 2.89 -18.92
C ASP A 187 24.85 3.05 -20.40
N ARG A 188 23.54 3.21 -20.66
CA ARG A 188 23.00 3.41 -22.02
C ARG A 188 23.56 4.68 -22.68
N ARG A 189 23.82 5.73 -21.90
CA ARG A 189 24.39 6.98 -22.39
C ARG A 189 25.90 6.88 -22.62
N HIS A 190 26.60 6.05 -21.86
CA HIS A 190 28.03 5.80 -22.06
C HIS A 190 28.29 5.15 -23.42
N ASP A 191 27.49 4.15 -23.80
CA ASP A 191 27.62 3.43 -25.08
C ASP A 191 27.27 4.31 -26.30
N GLY A 192 26.34 5.25 -26.14
CA GLY A 192 25.97 6.21 -27.18
C GLY A 192 27.07 7.23 -27.53
N ASN A 193 28.06 7.40 -26.64
CA ASN A 193 29.22 8.26 -26.89
C ASN A 193 30.38 7.52 -27.56
N THR A 194 30.45 6.19 -27.44
CA THR A 194 31.48 5.37 -28.10
C THR A 194 31.30 5.29 -29.62
N ILE A 195 30.05 5.29 -30.11
CA ILE A 195 29.77 5.20 -31.56
C ILE A 195 30.06 6.54 -32.29
N ARG A 196 30.05 7.68 -31.59
CA ARG A 196 30.31 9.00 -32.22
C ARG A 196 31.78 9.42 -32.29
N GLN A 197 32.71 8.67 -31.71
CA GLN A 197 34.15 8.93 -31.83
C GLN A 197 34.84 8.05 -32.89
N GLY A 198 34.09 7.20 -33.60
CA GLY A 198 34.61 6.34 -34.68
C GLY A 198 34.44 6.87 -36.11
N GLU A 199 33.85 8.06 -36.29
CA GLU A 199 33.70 8.73 -37.60
C GLU A 199 34.23 10.16 -37.52
N LEU A 200 35.55 10.31 -37.36
CA LEU A 200 36.32 11.50 -37.74
C LEU A 200 37.72 11.09 -38.17
#